data_AF-A0A174ZZZ6-F1
#
_entry.id   AF-A0A174ZZZ6-F1
#
_cell.length_a   1.000
_cell.length_b   1.000
_cell.length_c   1.000
_cell.angle_alpha   90.00
_cell.angle_beta   90.00
_cell.angle_gamma   90.00
#
_symmetry.space_group_name_H-M   'P 1'
#
loop_
_entity.id
_entity.type
_entity.pdbx_description
1 polymer ?
#
loop_
_entity_poly.entity_id
_entity_poly.type
_entity_poly.pdbx_seq_one_letter_code
_entity_poly.pdbx_strand_id
1 'polypeptide(L)'
;MDYTSKTRSLQSLVKDMNKGTINLSHKLQRPEGQWNRKQKSDLIDSLLRHYPINPTYAIVEEDGTLSVIDGVQRLSTIRDYIENIFALSKDINGIIINGEEKNDDTPYDIYYCNLYRNFLYTHY
;
A
#
# COMPACT_ATOMS: atom_id res chain seq x y z
N MET A 1 -11.87 11.69 -23.59
CA MET A 1 -10.67 11.09 -22.98
C MET A 1 -11.20 9.98 -22.10
N ASP A 2 -11.08 8.74 -22.56
CA ASP A 2 -11.70 7.61 -21.87
C ASP A 2 -10.87 7.27 -20.64
N TYR A 3 -11.46 7.39 -19.46
CA TYR A 3 -10.85 6.92 -18.23
C TYR A 3 -11.41 5.55 -17.89
N THR A 4 -10.55 4.64 -17.43
CA THR A 4 -10.97 3.32 -16.95
C THR A 4 -10.69 3.24 -15.45
N SER A 5 -11.70 2.92 -14.65
CA SER A 5 -11.53 2.60 -13.24
C SER A 5 -11.43 1.08 -13.07
N LYS A 6 -10.43 0.60 -12.34
CA LYS A 6 -10.23 -0.83 -12.05
C LYS A 6 -9.90 -1.02 -10.57
N THR A 7 -10.68 -1.87 -9.90
CA THR A 7 -10.32 -2.37 -8.57
C THR A 7 -9.29 -3.48 -8.71
N ARG A 8 -8.20 -3.41 -7.94
CA ARG A 8 -7.17 -4.46 -7.89
C ARG A 8 -6.75 -4.74 -6.46
N SER A 9 -6.26 -5.97 -6.21
CA SER A 9 -5.64 -6.30 -4.92
C SER A 9 -4.30 -5.57 -4.75
N LEU A 10 -3.93 -5.29 -3.50
CA LEU A 10 -2.65 -4.66 -3.18
C LEU A 10 -1.47 -5.51 -3.66
N GLN A 11 -1.57 -6.84 -3.54
CA GLN A 11 -0.53 -7.76 -4.00
C GLN A 11 -0.34 -7.71 -5.52
N SER A 12 -1.42 -7.57 -6.28
CA SER A 12 -1.33 -7.39 -7.73
C SER A 12 -0.65 -6.06 -8.08
N LEU A 13 -0.97 -4.97 -7.37
CA LEU A 13 -0.29 -3.68 -7.53
C LEU A 13 1.22 -3.79 -7.24
N VAL A 14 1.61 -4.42 -6.13
CA VAL A 14 3.02 -4.64 -5.77
C VAL A 14 3.75 -5.47 -6.82
N LYS A 15 3.16 -6.59 -7.26
CA LYS A 15 3.74 -7.43 -8.31
C LYS A 15 4.01 -6.65 -9.60
N ASP A 16 3.09 -5.78 -9.99
CA ASP A 16 3.20 -5.02 -11.22
C ASP A 16 4.21 -3.87 -11.11
N MET A 17 4.36 -3.26 -9.93
CA MET A 17 5.45 -2.31 -9.65
C MET A 17 6.81 -3.00 -9.71
N ASN A 18 6.95 -4.19 -9.12
CA ASN A 18 8.21 -4.94 -9.11
C ASN A 18 8.61 -5.43 -10.51
N LYS A 19 7.62 -5.64 -11.40
CA LYS A 19 7.85 -5.97 -12.81
C LYS A 19 8.13 -4.76 -13.69
N GLY A 20 7.99 -3.54 -13.17
CA GLY A 20 8.10 -2.30 -13.95
C GLY A 20 6.89 -2.01 -14.84
N THR A 21 5.82 -2.80 -14.77
CA THR A 21 4.57 -2.54 -15.52
C THR A 21 3.77 -1.36 -14.94
N ILE A 22 3.96 -1.05 -13.66
CA ILE A 22 3.55 0.21 -13.04
C ILE A 22 4.82 0.98 -12.69
N ASN A 23 4.93 2.20 -13.21
CA ASN A 23 6.06 3.09 -13.00
C ASN A 23 5.70 4.21 -12.01
N LEU A 24 6.47 4.33 -10.93
CA LEU A 24 6.31 5.38 -9.91
C LEU A 24 7.19 6.61 -10.16
N SER A 25 8.07 6.58 -11.16
CA SER A 25 9.09 7.59 -11.43
C SER A 25 8.70 8.53 -12.58
N HIS A 26 7.48 9.07 -12.56
CA HIS A 26 7.04 10.02 -13.57
C HIS A 26 7.56 11.44 -13.29
N LYS A 27 8.07 12.14 -14.31
CA LYS A 27 8.74 13.46 -14.20
C LYS A 27 7.90 14.59 -13.58
N LEU A 28 6.58 14.48 -13.63
CA LEU A 28 5.66 15.47 -13.05
C LEU A 28 5.28 15.18 -11.59
N GLN A 29 5.79 14.08 -11.01
CA GLN A 29 5.50 13.68 -9.63
C GLN A 29 6.72 13.86 -8.73
N ARG A 30 6.46 14.05 -7.43
CA ARG A 30 7.54 14.00 -6.44
C ARG A 30 8.12 12.58 -6.40
N PRO A 31 9.45 12.43 -6.27
CA PRO A 31 10.08 11.12 -6.19
C PRO A 31 9.57 10.35 -4.97
N GLU A 32 9.84 9.06 -4.91
CA GLU A 32 9.50 8.24 -3.75
C GLU A 32 10.20 8.75 -2.46
N GLY A 33 9.71 8.29 -1.30
CA GLY A 33 10.37 8.57 -0.01
C GLY A 33 10.16 9.97 0.56
N GLN A 34 9.15 10.71 0.11
CA GLN A 34 8.81 12.03 0.69
C GLN A 34 8.04 11.89 1.99
N TRP A 35 7.40 10.74 2.21
CA TRP A 35 6.69 10.47 3.45
C TRP A 35 7.63 9.95 4.54
N ASN A 36 7.56 10.59 5.70
CA ASN A 36 8.21 10.09 6.90
C ASN A 36 7.51 8.82 7.42
N ARG A 37 8.16 8.14 8.37
CA ARG A 37 7.63 6.88 8.93
C ARG A 37 6.23 7.03 9.52
N LYS A 38 5.89 8.17 10.13
CA LYS A 38 4.56 8.42 10.67
C LYS A 38 3.51 8.48 9.56
N GLN A 39 3.75 9.25 8.50
CA GLN A 39 2.84 9.36 7.35
C GLN A 39 2.64 8.01 6.65
N LYS A 40 3.72 7.23 6.48
CA LYS A 40 3.63 5.86 5.96
C LYS A 40 2.75 4.99 6.86
N SER A 41 2.94 5.09 8.17
CA SER A 41 2.18 4.34 9.16
C SER A 41 0.70 4.70 9.20
N ASP A 42 0.36 6.00 9.14
CA ASP A 42 -1.02 6.50 9.14
C ASP A 42 -1.81 5.95 7.93
N LEU A 43 -1.16 5.81 6.76
CA LEU A 43 -1.79 5.17 5.59
C LEU A 43 -2.10 3.69 5.84
N ILE A 44 -1.14 2.93 6.38
CA ILE A 44 -1.34 1.51 6.65
C ILE A 44 -2.42 1.30 7.71
N ASP A 45 -2.43 2.11 8.78
CA ASP A 45 -3.49 2.10 9.79
C ASP A 45 -4.86 2.38 9.16
N SER A 46 -4.96 3.37 8.27
CA SER A 46 -6.21 3.67 7.56
C SER A 46 -6.70 2.50 6.70
N LEU A 47 -5.80 1.80 6.02
CA LEU A 47 -6.12 0.61 5.23
C LEU A 47 -6.60 -0.55 6.13
N LEU A 48 -5.95 -0.75 7.27
CA LEU A 48 -6.31 -1.78 8.26
C LEU A 48 -7.67 -1.51 8.90
N ARG A 49 -8.02 -0.24 9.12
CA ARG A 49 -9.31 0.20 9.69
C ARG A 49 -10.43 0.33 8.66
N HIS A 50 -10.17 -0.05 7.41
CA HIS A 50 -11.13 0.07 6.30
C HIS A 50 -11.61 1.51 6.04
N TYR A 51 -10.79 2.51 6.37
CA TYR A 51 -11.10 3.89 6.01
C TYR A 51 -10.99 4.10 4.49
N PRO A 52 -11.87 4.90 3.89
CA PRO A 52 -11.81 5.18 2.46
C PRO A 52 -10.53 5.94 2.11
N ILE A 53 -9.81 5.47 1.10
CA ILE A 53 -8.60 6.10 0.57
C ILE A 53 -8.87 6.66 -0.82
N ASN A 54 -8.32 7.83 -1.11
CA ASN A 54 -8.42 8.42 -2.44
C ASN A 54 -7.83 7.49 -3.52
N PRO A 55 -8.51 7.36 -4.67
CA PRO A 55 -8.00 6.56 -5.78
C PRO A 55 -6.64 7.08 -6.25
N THR A 56 -5.86 6.20 -6.87
CA THR A 56 -4.61 6.55 -7.56
C THR A 56 -4.86 6.71 -9.05
N TYR A 57 -4.15 7.64 -9.68
CA TYR A 57 -4.29 7.93 -11.10
C TYR A 57 -3.00 7.59 -11.83
N ALA A 58 -3.14 7.01 -13.02
CA ALA A 58 -2.03 6.68 -13.90
C ALA A 58 -2.41 6.93 -15.35
N ILE A 59 -1.41 7.14 -16.19
CA ILE A 59 -1.52 7.22 -17.64
C ILE A 59 -0.90 5.96 -18.27
N VAL A 60 -1.43 5.56 -19.41
CA VAL A 60 -0.83 4.49 -20.23
C VAL A 60 0.22 5.15 -21.11
N GLU A 61 1.46 4.69 -21.01
CA GLU A 61 2.58 5.12 -21.84
C GLU A 61 2.57 4.41 -23.20
N GLU A 62 3.40 4.88 -24.14
CA GLU A 62 3.51 4.30 -25.49
C GLU A 62 3.93 2.82 -25.49
N ASP A 63 4.70 2.39 -24.49
CA ASP A 63 5.14 1.01 -24.30
C ASP A 63 4.12 0.13 -23.56
N GLY A 64 2.96 0.70 -23.19
CA GLY A 64 1.89 0.02 -22.46
C GLY A 64 2.08 -0.02 -20.94
N THR A 65 3.15 0.57 -20.40
CA THR A 65 3.32 0.70 -18.95
C THR A 65 2.36 1.73 -18.36
N LEU A 66 2.08 1.62 -17.06
CA LEU A 66 1.25 2.57 -16.33
C LEU A 66 2.13 3.52 -15.52
N SER A 67 2.27 4.76 -15.97
CA SER A 67 2.95 5.82 -15.21
C SER A 67 2.00 6.49 -14.23
N VAL A 68 2.33 6.43 -12.95
CA VAL A 68 1.52 7.03 -11.89
C VAL A 68 1.66 8.55 -11.90
N ILE A 69 0.52 9.24 -11.99
CA ILE A 69 0.42 10.71 -11.97
C ILE A 69 -0.20 11.24 -10.69
N ASP A 70 -0.73 10.38 -9.81
CA ASP A 70 -1.07 10.71 -8.43
C ASP A 70 -1.02 9.44 -7.57
N GLY A 71 -0.53 9.59 -6.33
CA GLY A 71 -0.46 8.50 -5.36
C GLY A 71 0.86 7.74 -5.31
N VAL A 72 1.95 8.29 -5.87
CA VAL A 72 3.31 7.72 -5.77
C VAL A 72 3.70 7.36 -4.34
N GLN A 73 3.43 8.24 -3.37
CA GLN A 73 3.74 7.97 -1.96
C GLN A 73 2.85 6.88 -1.35
N ARG A 74 1.59 6.77 -1.80
CA ARG A 74 0.67 5.73 -1.32
C ARG A 74 1.09 4.35 -1.82
N LEU A 75 1.36 4.24 -3.12
CA LEU A 75 1.75 2.99 -3.76
C LEU A 75 3.13 2.50 -3.29
N SER A 76 4.11 3.41 -3.19
CA SER A 76 5.43 3.06 -2.63
C SER A 76 5.35 2.63 -1.17
N THR A 77 4.52 3.30 -0.35
CA THR A 77 4.30 2.89 1.05
C THR A 77 3.68 1.49 1.15
N ILE A 78 2.67 1.20 0.32
CA ILE A 78 2.03 -0.13 0.29
C ILE A 78 3.03 -1.20 -0.15
N ARG A 79 3.84 -0.92 -1.17
CA ARG A 79 4.93 -1.80 -1.63
C ARG A 79 5.90 -2.09 -0.49
N ASP A 80 6.47 -1.03 0.09
CA ASP A 80 7.48 -1.12 1.13
C ASP A 80 6.96 -1.88 2.36
N TYR A 81 5.68 -1.71 2.70
CA TYR A 81 5.05 -2.42 3.82
C TYR A 81 4.88 -3.92 3.53
N ILE A 82 4.35 -4.27 2.35
CA ILE A 82 4.17 -5.68 1.94
C ILE A 82 5.52 -6.41 1.84
N GLU A 83 6.59 -5.69 1.50
CA GLU A 83 7.95 -6.22 1.38
C GLU A 83 8.75 -6.18 2.69
N ASN A 84 8.13 -5.78 3.82
CA ASN A 84 8.79 -5.65 5.12
C ASN A 84 10.01 -4.70 5.13
N ILE A 85 9.98 -3.64 4.32
CA ILE A 85 11.05 -2.63 4.26
C ILE A 85 11.02 -1.70 5.49
N PHE A 86 9.85 -1.51 6.11
CA PHE A 86 9.71 -0.73 7.34
C PHE A 86 8.65 -1.31 8.27
N ALA A 87 8.85 -1.10 9.57
CA ALA A 87 7.86 -1.39 10.61
C ALA A 87 7.01 -0.15 10.93
N LEU A 88 5.77 -0.37 11.36
CA LEU A 88 4.84 0.69 11.78
C LEU A 88 5.35 1.51 12.97
N SER A 89 5.03 2.81 13.02
CA SER A 89 5.38 3.68 14.15
C SER A 89 4.76 3.19 15.47
N LYS A 90 5.45 3.40 16.59
CA LYS A 90 4.96 3.05 17.93
C LYS A 90 3.83 3.98 18.42
N ASP A 91 3.64 5.10 17.75
CA ASP A 91 2.63 6.09 18.13
C ASP A 91 1.25 5.80 17.50
N ILE A 92 1.03 4.60 16.98
CA ILE A 92 -0.27 4.21 16.41
C ILE A 92 -1.14 3.68 17.53
N ASN A 93 -2.39 4.17 17.60
CA ASN A 93 -3.37 3.65 18.55
C ASN A 93 -3.61 2.15 18.31
N GLY A 94 -3.82 1.39 19.40
CA GLY A 94 -4.11 -0.04 19.35
C GLY A 94 -5.08 -0.40 18.22
N ILE A 95 -4.73 -1.43 17.45
CA ILE A 95 -5.53 -1.92 16.33
C ILE A 95 -6.29 -3.15 16.82
N ILE A 96 -7.59 -3.19 16.52
CA ILE A 96 -8.44 -4.34 16.82
C ILE A 96 -8.28 -5.34 15.66
N ILE A 97 -7.71 -6.51 15.94
CA ILE A 97 -7.61 -7.61 14.97
C ILE A 97 -8.47 -8.75 15.49
N ASN A 98 -9.46 -9.21 14.72
CA ASN A 98 -10.35 -10.32 15.10
C ASN A 98 -11.06 -10.13 16.46
N GLY A 99 -11.29 -8.88 16.89
CA GLY A 99 -11.92 -8.56 18.17
C GLY A 99 -10.97 -8.46 19.37
N GLU A 100 -9.66 -8.65 19.17
CA GLU A 100 -8.65 -8.44 20.21
C GLU A 100 -7.88 -7.14 19.96
N GLU A 101 -7.79 -6.30 21.00
CA GLU A 101 -6.92 -5.12 21.01
C GLU A 101 -5.48 -5.59 21.22
N LYS A 102 -4.62 -5.43 20.20
CA LYS A 102 -3.19 -5.72 20.34
C LYS A 102 -2.44 -4.42 20.62
N ASN A 103 -1.77 -4.40 21.77
CA ASN A 103 -0.89 -3.33 22.24
C ASN A 103 0.59 -3.78 22.22
N ASP A 104 1.46 -2.78 22.16
CA ASP A 104 2.78 -2.66 21.53
C ASP A 104 3.93 -3.66 21.76
N ASP A 105 3.71 -4.79 22.42
CA ASP A 105 4.83 -5.65 22.87
C ASP A 105 5.14 -6.85 21.97
N THR A 106 4.41 -7.03 20.86
CA THR A 106 4.72 -8.08 19.86
C THR A 106 5.17 -7.46 18.54
N PRO A 107 6.22 -7.96 17.87
CA PRO A 107 6.61 -7.49 16.55
C PRO A 107 5.44 -7.65 15.58
N TYR A 108 4.71 -6.56 15.37
CA TYR A 108 3.53 -6.48 14.54
C TYR A 108 3.80 -6.97 13.11
N ASP A 109 5.06 -6.88 12.66
CA ASP A 109 5.52 -7.21 11.32
C ASP A 109 5.20 -8.66 10.87
N ILE A 110 5.28 -9.66 11.78
CA ILE A 110 5.09 -11.08 11.38
C ILE A 110 3.61 -11.47 11.31
N TYR A 111 2.76 -10.90 12.17
CA TYR A 111 1.33 -11.26 12.19
C TYR A 111 0.55 -10.61 11.04
N TYR A 112 0.84 -9.34 10.73
CA TYR A 112 0.16 -8.62 9.64
C TYR A 112 0.54 -9.14 8.25
N CYS A 113 1.81 -9.50 8.01
CA CYS A 113 2.20 -10.16 6.76
C CYS A 113 1.47 -11.49 6.55
N ASN A 114 1.20 -12.24 7.62
CA ASN A 114 0.46 -13.50 7.55
C ASN A 114 -1.06 -13.29 7.45
N LEU A 115 -1.63 -12.25 8.06
CA LEU A 115 -3.07 -11.95 7.97
C LEU A 115 -3.47 -11.60 6.52
N TYR A 116 -2.66 -10.81 5.81
CA TYR A 116 -2.87 -10.54 4.38
C TYR A 116 -2.42 -11.66 3.45
N ARG A 117 -1.55 -12.58 3.91
CA ARG A 117 -1.31 -13.84 3.20
C ARG A 117 -2.55 -14.74 3.27
N ASN A 118 -3.26 -14.77 4.40
CA ASN A 118 -4.44 -15.62 4.63
C ASN A 118 -5.77 -14.99 4.17
N PHE A 119 -5.92 -13.66 4.11
CA PHE A 119 -7.11 -13.00 3.54
C PHE A 119 -7.24 -13.25 2.02
N LEU A 120 -6.15 -13.67 1.36
CA LEU A 120 -6.16 -14.14 -0.04
C LEU A 120 -6.56 -15.61 -0.19
N TYR A 121 -6.66 -16.39 0.90
CA TYR A 121 -7.04 -17.80 0.86
C TYR A 121 -8.49 -18.06 1.28
N THR A 122 -9.13 -17.16 2.02
CA THR A 122 -10.55 -17.29 2.40
C THR A 122 -11.46 -16.53 1.43
N HIS A 123 -11.47 -16.96 0.17
CA HIS A 123 -12.62 -16.81 -0.74
C HIS A 123 -12.77 -18.12 -1.51
N TYR A 124 -13.41 -19.09 -0.88
CA TYR A 124 -14.24 -20.13 -1.51
C TYR A 124 -15.55 -20.21 -0.74
#